data_AF-A0A348ZZ82-F1
#
_entry.id   AF-A0A348ZZ82-F1
#
_cell.length_a   1.000
_cell.length_b   1.000
_cell.length_c   1.000
_cell.angle_alpha   90.00
_cell.angle_beta   90.00
_cell.angle_gamma   90.00
#
_symmetry.space_group_name_H-M   'P 1'
#
loop_
_entity.id
_entity.type
_entity.pdbx_description
1 polymer ?
#
loop_
_entity_poly.entity_id
_entity_poly.type
_entity_poly.pdbx_seq_one_letter_code
_entity_poly.pdbx_strand_id
1 'polypeptide(L)'
;PASWRAIPKAGAPVIIYGMQREADSPDLHTGVYHEYDLKRLLVFVNHKGHQALISVSKQLNVSNVGKKGFTLGDDSDWSYYYSNEPGTTKKGIGWAKSYIYDYFSVGVYVEPSPGQPMVRSAVFHWLKAGWSGINFVKPNHILNGLRRFAQGYNGVMESTRLPASSELSSAYQSLLQLPPSDLLQRYTGLQQALRASAVKMGKLDKSDQIDQKSFVHLPKEQMAEELMVDYVRVALGKRPFLSKEPSVALFIP
;
A
#
# COMPACT_ATOMS: atom_id res chain seq x y z
N PRO A 1 5.39 -18.83 0.90
CA PRO A 1 6.29 -18.32 1.97
C PRO A 1 6.26 -19.17 3.27
N ALA A 2 6.13 -20.49 3.13
CA ALA A 2 6.07 -21.41 4.26
C ALA A 2 7.49 -21.61 4.84
N SER A 3 7.66 -21.30 6.12
CA SER A 3 8.87 -21.48 6.95
C SER A 3 10.05 -20.55 6.66
N TRP A 4 9.96 -19.30 7.12
CA TRP A 4 11.17 -18.56 7.48
C TRP A 4 11.81 -19.25 8.69
N ARG A 5 12.93 -19.94 8.48
CA ARG A 5 13.64 -20.64 9.56
C ARG A 5 14.48 -19.62 10.34
N ALA A 6 14.42 -19.69 11.67
CA ALA A 6 15.24 -18.86 12.53
C ALA A 6 16.73 -19.02 12.19
N ILE A 7 17.46 -17.90 12.16
CA ILE A 7 18.90 -17.92 11.93
C ILE A 7 19.60 -18.34 13.24
N PRO A 8 20.49 -19.35 13.22
CA PRO A 8 21.29 -19.70 14.40
C PRO A 8 22.18 -18.53 14.86
N LYS A 9 22.63 -18.51 16.12
CA LYS A 9 23.46 -17.42 16.69
C LYS A 9 24.73 -17.09 15.88
N ALA A 10 25.32 -18.09 15.24
CA ALA A 10 26.48 -17.96 14.36
C ALA A 10 26.13 -18.29 12.89
N GLY A 11 24.85 -18.26 12.56
CA GLY A 11 24.37 -18.53 11.20
C GLY A 11 24.65 -17.34 10.28
N ALA A 12 24.85 -17.64 9.00
CA ALA A 12 24.94 -16.61 7.97
C ALA A 12 23.60 -15.86 7.82
N PRO A 13 23.62 -14.55 7.54
CA PRO A 13 22.39 -13.82 7.26
C PRO A 13 21.74 -14.32 5.96
N VAL A 14 20.42 -14.29 5.91
CA VAL A 14 19.66 -14.44 4.67
C VAL A 14 19.46 -13.04 4.08
N ILE A 15 19.87 -12.87 2.83
CA ILE A 15 19.83 -11.57 2.15
C ILE A 15 18.97 -11.70 0.90
N ILE A 16 18.00 -10.80 0.76
CA ILE A 16 17.12 -10.71 -0.41
C ILE A 16 17.24 -9.31 -0.99
N TYR A 17 17.49 -9.25 -2.30
CA TYR A 17 17.48 -8.02 -3.07
C TYR A 17 16.29 -8.06 -4.03
N GLY A 18 15.64 -6.92 -4.24
CA GLY A 18 14.54 -6.82 -5.18
C GLY A 18 14.32 -5.39 -5.65
N MET A 19 13.46 -5.27 -6.66
CA MET A 19 12.85 -4.01 -7.06
C MET A 19 11.37 -4.04 -6.69
N GLN A 20 10.83 -2.88 -6.36
CA GLN A 20 9.42 -2.72 -6.03
C GLN A 20 8.91 -1.44 -6.67
N ARG A 21 7.71 -1.52 -7.25
CA ARG A 21 6.91 -0.36 -7.62
C ARG A 21 6.06 0.02 -6.41
N GLU A 22 6.10 1.28 -5.99
CA GLU A 22 5.24 1.79 -4.92
C GLU A 22 4.35 2.92 -5.41
N ALA A 23 3.17 3.02 -4.80
CA ALA A 23 2.30 4.18 -4.84
C ALA A 23 2.02 4.60 -3.39
N ASP A 24 2.23 5.87 -3.05
CA ASP A 24 1.86 6.38 -1.73
C ASP A 24 0.34 6.65 -1.64
N SER A 25 -0.19 6.65 -0.42
CA SER A 25 -1.57 7.08 -0.20
C SER A 25 -1.69 8.58 -0.46
N PRO A 26 -2.82 9.08 -0.97
CA PRO A 26 -3.03 10.52 -1.16
C PRO A 26 -2.73 11.31 0.13
N ASP A 27 -1.87 12.32 0.02
CA ASP A 27 -1.53 13.17 1.15
C ASP A 27 -2.78 13.86 1.71
N LEU A 28 -2.96 13.84 3.04
CA LEU A 28 -4.18 14.34 3.68
C LEU A 28 -4.40 15.85 3.46
N HIS A 29 -3.34 16.60 3.17
CA HIS A 29 -3.45 18.03 2.93
C HIS A 29 -3.69 18.33 1.44
N THR A 30 -2.82 17.83 0.58
CA THR A 30 -2.77 18.17 -0.86
C THR A 30 -3.58 17.22 -1.73
N GLY A 31 -3.93 16.04 -1.22
CA GLY A 31 -4.54 14.95 -1.98
C GLY A 31 -3.65 14.44 -3.10
N VAL A 32 -2.33 14.68 -3.04
CA VAL A 32 -1.40 14.19 -4.06
C VAL A 32 -0.91 12.81 -3.67
N TYR A 33 -0.85 11.91 -4.65
CA TYR A 33 -0.08 10.67 -4.57
C TYR A 33 0.96 10.58 -5.68
N HIS A 34 2.00 9.80 -5.47
CA HIS A 34 3.13 9.58 -6.37
C HIS A 34 3.37 8.09 -6.53
N GLU A 35 3.86 7.72 -7.70
CA GLU A 35 4.29 6.37 -8.02
C GLU A 35 5.78 6.38 -8.36
N TYR A 36 6.54 5.44 -7.82
CA TYR A 36 7.99 5.40 -7.98
C TYR A 36 8.54 3.99 -7.81
N ASP A 37 9.72 3.76 -8.38
CA ASP A 37 10.43 2.50 -8.25
C ASP A 37 11.52 2.61 -7.19
N LEU A 38 11.65 1.55 -6.39
CA LEU A 38 12.71 1.43 -5.39
C LEU A 38 13.48 0.12 -5.51
N LYS A 39 14.74 0.17 -5.11
CA LYS A 39 15.52 -1.01 -4.74
C LYS A 39 15.25 -1.32 -3.28
N ARG A 40 14.97 -2.58 -2.99
CA ARG A 40 14.76 -3.09 -1.64
C ARG A 40 15.78 -4.15 -1.29
N LEU A 41 16.31 -4.04 -0.08
CA LEU A 41 17.19 -5.02 0.55
C LEU A 41 16.51 -5.47 1.85
N LEU A 42 16.34 -6.78 2.00
CA LEU A 42 15.93 -7.42 3.25
C LEU A 42 17.08 -8.27 3.77
N VAL A 43 17.51 -8.03 5.01
CA VAL A 43 18.54 -8.81 5.69
C VAL A 43 17.91 -9.43 6.93
N PHE A 44 17.82 -10.75 6.95
CA PHE A 44 17.38 -11.52 8.11
C PHE A 44 18.57 -12.16 8.79
N VAL A 45 18.76 -11.89 10.07
CA VAL A 45 19.99 -12.22 10.80
C VAL A 45 19.67 -12.55 12.25
N ASN A 46 20.56 -13.33 12.88
CA ASN A 46 20.61 -13.42 14.34
C ASN A 46 21.64 -12.41 14.87
N HIS A 47 21.19 -11.42 15.63
CA HIS A 47 22.08 -10.47 16.28
C HIS A 47 22.04 -10.68 17.80
N LYS A 48 23.17 -11.12 18.38
CA LYS A 48 23.32 -11.34 19.83
C LYS A 48 22.25 -12.25 20.44
N GLY A 49 21.76 -13.24 19.69
CA GLY A 49 20.71 -14.15 20.16
C GLY A 49 19.29 -13.75 19.79
N HIS A 50 19.09 -12.59 19.16
CA HIS A 50 17.78 -12.11 18.73
C HIS A 50 17.61 -12.23 17.23
N GLN A 51 16.44 -12.72 16.77
CA GLN A 51 16.09 -12.64 15.36
C GLN A 51 15.84 -11.17 14.99
N ALA A 52 16.44 -10.72 13.89
CA ALA A 52 16.28 -9.37 13.40
C ALA A 52 16.07 -9.36 11.88
N LEU A 53 15.13 -8.54 11.42
CA LEU A 53 14.92 -8.20 10.02
C LEU A 53 15.29 -6.73 9.80
N ILE A 54 16.19 -6.46 8.88
CA ILE A 54 16.55 -5.12 8.43
C ILE A 54 16.01 -4.93 7.02
N SER A 55 15.19 -3.92 6.80
CA SER A 55 14.66 -3.52 5.50
C SER A 55 15.29 -2.20 5.10
N VAL A 56 15.95 -2.14 3.94
CA VAL A 56 16.49 -0.91 3.38
C VAL A 56 15.86 -0.67 2.02
N SER A 57 15.31 0.52 1.81
CA SER A 57 14.69 0.91 0.54
C SER A 57 15.30 2.20 0.02
N LYS A 58 15.61 2.25 -1.27
CA LYS A 58 16.13 3.44 -1.96
C LYS A 58 15.38 3.65 -3.27
N GLN A 59 14.79 4.83 -3.43
CA GLN A 59 14.19 5.25 -4.69
C GLN A 59 15.26 5.30 -5.80
N LEU A 60 14.89 4.80 -6.98
CA LEU A 60 15.80 4.70 -8.13
C LEU A 60 15.96 6.02 -8.88
N ASN A 61 14.84 6.64 -9.21
CA ASN A 61 14.76 7.88 -9.99
C ASN A 61 13.67 8.77 -9.41
N VAL A 62 13.64 10.05 -9.79
CA VAL A 62 12.52 10.96 -9.49
C VAL A 62 11.19 10.27 -9.82
N SER A 63 10.20 10.41 -8.94
CA SER A 63 8.91 9.75 -9.10
C SER A 63 8.21 10.17 -10.39
N ASN A 64 7.14 9.45 -10.74
CA ASN A 64 6.14 9.99 -11.64
C ASN A 64 5.59 11.32 -11.10
N VAL A 65 5.00 12.12 -11.99
CA VAL A 65 4.28 13.33 -11.59
C VAL A 65 3.22 12.98 -10.55
N GLY A 66 3.12 13.81 -9.51
CA GLY A 66 2.07 13.71 -8.51
C GLY A 66 0.69 13.82 -9.16
N LYS A 67 -0.20 12.92 -8.76
CA LYS A 67 -1.57 12.80 -9.27
C LYS A 67 -2.57 13.04 -8.15
N LYS A 68 -3.78 13.46 -8.48
CA LYS A 68 -4.86 13.72 -7.53
C LYS A 68 -5.47 12.41 -7.04
N GLY A 69 -5.55 12.24 -5.74
CA GLY A 69 -6.30 11.17 -5.10
C GLY A 69 -7.15 11.71 -3.96
N PHE A 70 -8.08 10.88 -3.49
CA PHE A 70 -9.02 11.25 -2.44
C PHE A 70 -9.11 10.16 -1.39
N THR A 71 -8.94 10.53 -0.12
CA THR A 71 -9.35 9.70 1.01
C THR A 71 -10.88 9.65 1.07
N LEU A 72 -11.43 8.44 1.07
CA LEU A 72 -12.86 8.16 1.02
C LEU A 72 -13.36 7.80 2.43
N GLY A 73 -13.75 8.82 3.19
CA GLY A 73 -14.16 8.66 4.59
C GLY A 73 -13.00 8.94 5.55
N ASP A 74 -12.92 8.15 6.62
CA ASP A 74 -11.83 8.24 7.58
C ASP A 74 -10.55 7.64 6.99
N ASP A 75 -9.39 8.25 7.23
CA ASP A 75 -8.10 7.74 6.75
C ASP A 75 -7.78 6.34 7.31
N SER A 76 -8.27 6.02 8.50
CA SER A 76 -8.13 4.71 9.13
C SER A 76 -8.95 3.60 8.45
N ASP A 77 -9.80 3.94 7.47
CA ASP A 77 -10.52 2.96 6.64
C ASP A 77 -9.72 2.50 5.41
N TRP A 78 -8.58 3.13 5.14
CA TRP A 78 -7.67 2.83 4.02
C TRP A 78 -8.39 2.78 2.67
N SER A 79 -9.33 3.70 2.51
CA SER A 79 -10.18 3.82 1.34
C SER A 79 -9.70 4.99 0.52
N TYR A 80 -9.16 4.73 -0.67
CA TYR A 80 -8.61 5.79 -1.52
C TYR A 80 -9.15 5.66 -2.95
N TYR A 81 -9.43 6.79 -3.57
CA TYR A 81 -9.64 6.87 -5.02
C TYR A 81 -8.44 7.56 -5.67
N TYR A 82 -7.86 6.90 -6.68
CA TYR A 82 -6.73 7.40 -7.46
C TYR A 82 -7.24 7.86 -8.83
N SER A 83 -7.25 9.17 -9.07
CA SER A 83 -7.89 9.72 -10.30
C SER A 83 -7.04 9.59 -11.56
N ASN A 84 -5.74 9.31 -11.42
CA ASN A 84 -4.73 9.42 -12.48
C ASN A 84 -4.54 10.81 -13.10
N GLU A 85 -5.28 11.82 -12.66
CA GLU A 85 -5.09 13.20 -13.11
C GLU A 85 -3.86 13.82 -12.45
N PRO A 86 -2.90 14.37 -13.21
CA PRO A 86 -1.78 15.11 -12.63
C PRO A 86 -2.26 16.33 -11.82
N GLY A 87 -1.56 16.61 -10.72
CA GLY A 87 -1.76 17.80 -9.91
C GLY A 87 -2.27 17.54 -8.50
N THR A 88 -2.81 18.58 -7.86
CA THR A 88 -3.30 18.56 -6.47
C THR A 88 -4.80 18.82 -6.39
N THR A 89 -5.43 18.36 -5.31
CA THR A 89 -6.84 18.61 -4.99
C THR A 89 -7.08 20.01 -4.39
N LYS A 90 -6.01 20.78 -4.14
CA LYS A 90 -6.11 22.14 -3.58
C LYS A 90 -6.62 23.15 -4.61
N LYS A 91 -7.72 23.84 -4.26
CA LYS A 91 -8.27 24.94 -5.04
C LYS A 91 -7.21 26.04 -5.25
N GLY A 92 -7.15 26.57 -6.47
CA GLY A 92 -6.21 27.65 -6.87
C GLY A 92 -4.81 27.19 -7.28
N ILE A 93 -4.36 25.99 -6.86
CA ILE A 93 -3.03 25.46 -7.21
C ILE A 93 -3.10 24.05 -7.81
N GLY A 94 -4.28 23.61 -8.28
CA GLY A 94 -4.51 22.28 -8.82
C GLY A 94 -3.61 21.87 -9.99
N TRP A 95 -3.04 22.86 -10.69
CA TRP A 95 -2.11 22.69 -11.81
C TRP A 95 -0.67 22.33 -11.37
N ALA A 96 -0.33 22.49 -10.09
CA ALA A 96 1.03 22.29 -9.59
C ALA A 96 1.43 20.81 -9.68
N LYS A 97 2.53 20.54 -10.39
CA LYS A 97 3.06 19.18 -10.62
C LYS A 97 4.19 18.88 -9.64
N SER A 98 3.90 18.15 -8.57
CA SER A 98 4.91 17.74 -7.60
C SER A 98 5.59 16.43 -7.98
N TYR A 99 6.73 16.17 -7.34
CA TYR A 99 7.52 14.95 -7.49
C TYR A 99 8.16 14.59 -6.16
N ILE A 100 8.40 13.30 -5.93
CA ILE A 100 9.40 12.83 -4.97
C ILE A 100 10.74 12.82 -5.69
N TYR A 101 11.62 13.72 -5.27
CA TYR A 101 12.97 13.87 -5.80
C TYR A 101 13.92 12.80 -5.26
N ASP A 102 13.75 12.44 -3.99
CA ASP A 102 14.54 11.37 -3.37
C ASP A 102 13.81 10.77 -2.16
N TYR A 103 13.97 9.46 -1.98
CA TYR A 103 13.44 8.70 -0.85
C TYR A 103 14.40 7.59 -0.44
N PHE A 104 14.63 7.49 0.88
CA PHE A 104 15.39 6.43 1.50
C PHE A 104 14.72 6.00 2.81
N SER A 105 14.74 4.70 3.09
CA SER A 105 14.15 4.13 4.29
C SER A 105 15.01 3.02 4.87
N VAL A 106 15.08 2.99 6.19
CA VAL A 106 15.64 1.88 6.97
C VAL A 106 14.63 1.48 8.03
N GLY A 107 14.15 0.24 7.98
CA GLY A 107 13.35 -0.40 9.01
C GLY A 107 14.16 -1.49 9.71
N VAL A 108 14.12 -1.54 11.03
CA VAL A 108 14.74 -2.58 11.86
C VAL A 108 13.64 -3.19 12.72
N TYR A 109 13.49 -4.51 12.64
CA TYR A 109 12.49 -5.28 13.37
C TYR A 109 13.21 -6.36 14.16
N VAL A 110 13.04 -6.39 15.48
CA VAL A 110 13.76 -7.30 16.38
C VAL A 110 12.78 -8.06 17.26
N GLU A 111 12.97 -9.38 17.35
CA GLU A 111 12.31 -10.21 18.35
C GLU A 111 13.04 -10.03 19.71
N PRO A 112 12.44 -9.31 20.68
CA PRO A 112 13.13 -8.95 21.92
C PRO A 112 13.33 -10.16 22.84
N SER A 113 12.47 -11.17 22.75
CA SER A 113 12.53 -12.39 23.55
C SER A 113 12.17 -13.58 22.67
N PRO A 114 13.03 -14.61 22.56
CA PRO A 114 12.73 -15.79 21.77
C PRO A 114 11.40 -16.45 22.16
N GLY A 115 10.56 -16.73 21.17
CA GLY A 115 9.29 -17.45 21.35
C GLY A 115 8.14 -16.60 21.88
N GLN A 116 8.33 -15.29 22.08
CA GLN A 116 7.22 -14.38 22.34
C GLN A 116 6.74 -13.75 21.03
N PRO A 117 5.41 -13.63 20.80
CA PRO A 117 4.86 -13.02 19.59
C PRO A 117 4.95 -11.49 19.67
N MET A 118 6.16 -10.96 19.89
CA MET A 118 6.44 -9.54 20.03
C MET A 118 7.57 -9.14 19.11
N VAL A 119 7.40 -8.03 18.41
CA VAL A 119 8.45 -7.42 17.57
C VAL A 119 8.59 -5.97 17.97
N ARG A 120 9.82 -5.53 18.21
CA ARG A 120 10.15 -4.11 18.36
C ARG A 120 10.63 -3.57 17.02
N SER A 121 10.08 -2.44 16.60
CA SER A 121 10.46 -1.81 15.34
C SER A 121 11.08 -0.43 15.56
N ALA A 122 12.02 -0.08 14.69
CA ALA A 122 12.53 1.28 14.50
C ALA A 122 12.56 1.58 13.00
N VAL A 123 11.98 2.70 12.58
CA VAL A 123 11.91 3.09 11.18
C VAL A 123 12.45 4.50 11.01
N PHE A 124 13.32 4.67 10.01
CA PHE A 124 13.99 5.92 9.67
C PHE A 124 13.70 6.24 8.21
N HIS A 125 13.18 7.44 7.94
CA HIS A 125 12.84 7.90 6.60
C HIS A 125 13.56 9.21 6.28
N TRP A 126 14.02 9.30 5.04
CA TRP A 126 14.48 10.53 4.42
C TRP A 126 13.67 10.73 3.14
N LEU A 127 13.11 11.92 2.98
CA LEU A 127 12.25 12.25 1.87
C LEU A 127 12.52 13.68 1.41
N LYS A 128 12.75 13.82 0.11
CA LYS A 128 12.82 15.10 -0.58
C LYS A 128 11.71 15.11 -1.62
N ALA A 129 10.69 15.94 -1.42
CA ALA A 129 9.57 16.03 -2.34
C ALA A 129 9.07 17.47 -2.44
N GLY A 130 8.53 17.82 -3.60
CA GLY A 130 8.00 19.16 -3.82
C GLY A 130 7.78 19.49 -5.28
N TRP A 131 7.91 20.77 -5.61
CA TRP A 131 7.63 21.30 -6.95
C TRP A 131 8.77 22.20 -7.42
N SER A 132 9.06 22.15 -8.73
CA SER A 132 10.11 22.94 -9.38
C SER A 132 11.53 22.74 -8.80
N GLY A 133 11.83 21.55 -8.28
CA GLY A 133 13.13 21.20 -7.65
C GLY A 133 13.24 21.63 -6.18
N ILE A 134 12.26 22.35 -5.66
CA ILE A 134 12.24 22.86 -4.28
C ILE A 134 11.66 21.79 -3.36
N ASN A 135 12.38 21.48 -2.28
CA ASN A 135 11.89 20.56 -1.24
C ASN A 135 10.92 21.28 -0.29
N PHE A 136 9.69 20.76 -0.18
CA PHE A 136 8.69 21.22 0.78
C PHE A 136 8.53 20.28 1.99
N VAL A 137 9.22 19.14 2.01
CA VAL A 137 9.16 18.18 3.11
C VAL A 137 9.93 18.72 4.32
N LYS A 138 9.25 18.72 5.47
CA LYS A 138 9.80 19.08 6.79
C LYS A 138 9.89 17.84 7.68
N PRO A 139 10.77 17.82 8.69
CA PRO A 139 10.88 16.70 9.63
C PRO A 139 9.56 16.27 10.27
N ASN A 140 8.71 17.23 10.66
CA ASN A 140 7.40 16.92 11.24
C ASN A 140 6.44 16.25 10.24
N HIS A 141 6.57 16.49 8.93
CA HIS A 141 5.77 15.77 7.93
C HIS A 141 6.13 14.28 7.92
N ILE A 142 7.43 13.98 7.94
CA ILE A 142 7.94 12.59 8.00
C ILE A 142 7.51 11.92 9.30
N LEU A 143 7.68 12.58 10.44
CA LEU A 143 7.33 12.02 11.75
C LEU A 143 5.83 11.74 11.87
N ASN A 144 4.98 12.66 11.40
CA ASN A 144 3.52 12.46 11.43
C ASN A 144 3.09 11.34 10.48
N GLY A 145 3.71 11.22 9.30
CA GLY A 145 3.51 10.11 8.38
C GLY A 145 3.88 8.76 9.00
N LEU A 146 5.04 8.69 9.67
CA LEU A 146 5.48 7.47 10.38
C LEU A 146 4.54 7.07 11.52
N ARG A 147 4.01 8.04 12.29
CA ARG A 147 3.03 7.77 13.36
C ARG A 147 1.73 7.22 12.81
N ARG A 148 1.20 7.81 11.73
CA ARG A 148 0.00 7.31 11.02
C ARG A 148 0.22 5.89 10.50
N PHE A 149 1.36 5.66 9.83
CA PHE A 149 1.72 4.33 9.34
C PHE A 149 1.78 3.31 10.48
N ALA A 150 2.44 3.62 11.60
CA ALA A 150 2.56 2.72 12.75
C ALA A 150 1.18 2.38 13.36
N GLN A 151 0.27 3.36 13.47
CA GLN A 151 -1.09 3.11 13.94
C GLN A 151 -1.86 2.15 13.03
N GLY A 152 -1.79 2.37 11.71
CA GLY A 152 -2.42 1.48 10.73
C GLY A 152 -1.80 0.08 10.74
N TYR A 153 -0.48 0.01 10.73
CA TYR A 153 0.28 -1.25 10.76
C TYR A 153 -0.04 -2.08 12.00
N ASN A 154 -0.05 -1.49 13.19
CA ASN A 154 -0.43 -2.19 14.42
C ASN A 154 -1.89 -2.65 14.36
N GLY A 155 -2.80 -1.81 13.86
CA GLY A 155 -4.21 -2.17 13.66
C GLY A 155 -4.42 -3.38 12.74
N VAL A 156 -3.51 -3.63 11.79
CA VAL A 156 -3.50 -4.86 10.96
C VAL A 156 -2.86 -6.02 11.72
N MET A 157 -1.61 -5.86 12.14
CA MET A 157 -0.77 -6.96 12.64
C MET A 157 -1.23 -7.51 13.98
N GLU A 158 -1.88 -6.69 14.81
CA GLU A 158 -2.41 -7.07 16.11
C GLU A 158 -3.90 -7.45 16.05
N SER A 159 -4.51 -7.42 14.86
CA SER A 159 -5.91 -7.78 14.68
C SER A 159 -6.11 -9.29 14.81
N THR A 160 -7.05 -9.69 15.66
CA THR A 160 -7.53 -11.08 15.74
C THR A 160 -8.29 -11.52 14.48
N ARG A 161 -8.62 -10.58 13.59
CA ARG A 161 -9.28 -10.85 12.30
C ARG A 161 -8.32 -10.88 11.11
N LEU A 162 -7.01 -10.72 11.31
CA LEU A 162 -6.04 -10.83 10.24
C LEU A 162 -6.02 -12.28 9.71
N PRO A 163 -6.31 -12.52 8.42
CA PRO A 163 -6.27 -13.88 7.87
C PRO A 163 -4.89 -14.51 7.99
N ALA A 164 -4.86 -15.84 8.10
CA ALA A 164 -3.60 -16.57 8.11
C ALA A 164 -2.83 -16.35 6.80
N SER A 165 -1.49 -16.39 6.84
CA SER A 165 -0.67 -16.20 5.63
C SER A 165 -0.99 -17.18 4.49
N SER A 166 -1.41 -18.40 4.82
CA SER A 166 -1.88 -19.39 3.85
C SER A 166 -3.21 -18.99 3.21
N GLU A 167 -4.14 -18.43 3.97
CA GLU A 167 -5.42 -17.94 3.46
C GLU A 167 -5.21 -16.73 2.55
N LEU A 168 -4.38 -15.77 2.95
CA LEU A 168 -3.98 -14.64 2.09
C LEU A 168 -3.35 -15.12 0.78
N SER A 169 -2.46 -16.12 0.85
CA SER A 169 -1.82 -16.69 -0.32
C SER A 169 -2.83 -17.38 -1.24
N SER A 170 -3.74 -18.17 -0.67
CA SER A 170 -4.79 -18.84 -1.44
C SER A 170 -5.74 -17.85 -2.09
N ALA A 171 -6.18 -16.81 -1.37
CA ALA A 171 -7.06 -15.78 -1.92
C ALA A 171 -6.42 -15.06 -3.11
N TYR A 172 -5.14 -14.70 -2.99
CA TYR A 172 -4.39 -14.09 -4.08
C TYR A 172 -4.24 -15.04 -5.29
N GLN A 173 -3.93 -16.32 -5.05
CA GLN A 173 -3.85 -17.32 -6.13
C GLN A 173 -5.20 -17.52 -6.83
N SER A 174 -6.31 -17.53 -6.08
CA SER A 174 -7.65 -17.62 -6.66
C SER A 174 -7.95 -16.44 -7.58
N LEU A 175 -7.60 -15.21 -7.19
CA LEU A 175 -7.71 -14.03 -8.06
C LEU A 175 -6.87 -14.16 -9.34
N LEU A 176 -5.64 -14.66 -9.21
CA LEU A 176 -4.76 -14.92 -10.35
C LEU A 176 -5.20 -16.10 -11.22
N GLN A 177 -6.10 -16.96 -10.77
CA GLN A 177 -6.62 -18.08 -11.56
C GLN A 177 -7.95 -17.75 -12.25
N LEU A 178 -8.57 -16.61 -11.93
CA LEU A 178 -9.79 -16.17 -12.60
C LEU A 178 -9.58 -16.03 -14.12
N PRO A 179 -10.62 -16.31 -14.92
CA PRO A 179 -10.67 -15.92 -16.32
C PRO A 179 -10.41 -14.41 -16.46
N PRO A 180 -9.68 -13.96 -17.51
CA PRO A 180 -9.37 -12.54 -17.69
C PRO A 180 -10.60 -11.63 -17.68
N SER A 181 -11.72 -12.07 -18.27
CA SER A 181 -13.00 -11.34 -18.27
C SER A 181 -13.55 -11.11 -16.86
N ASP A 182 -13.45 -12.13 -16.01
CA ASP A 182 -14.05 -12.14 -14.67
C ASP A 182 -13.22 -11.27 -13.73
N LEU A 183 -11.89 -11.37 -13.83
CA LEU A 183 -10.98 -10.50 -13.09
C LEU A 183 -11.20 -9.03 -13.49
N LEU A 184 -11.28 -8.74 -14.79
CA LEU A 184 -11.54 -7.40 -15.31
C LEU A 184 -12.89 -6.86 -14.83
N GLN A 185 -13.94 -7.70 -14.83
CA GLN A 185 -15.26 -7.32 -14.35
C GLN A 185 -15.24 -6.98 -12.85
N ARG A 186 -14.62 -7.82 -12.01
CA ARG A 186 -14.49 -7.57 -10.56
C ARG A 186 -13.70 -6.30 -10.27
N TYR A 187 -12.56 -6.13 -10.95
CA TYR A 187 -11.74 -4.94 -10.84
C TYR A 187 -12.50 -3.67 -11.24
N THR A 188 -13.21 -3.71 -12.37
CA THR A 188 -14.02 -2.59 -12.85
C THR A 188 -15.11 -2.23 -11.84
N GLY A 189 -15.77 -3.24 -11.25
CA GLY A 189 -16.77 -3.02 -10.20
C GLY A 189 -16.19 -2.31 -8.97
N LEU A 190 -14.97 -2.68 -8.55
CA LEU A 190 -14.28 -2.02 -7.43
C LEU A 190 -13.99 -0.55 -7.78
N GLN A 191 -13.42 -0.28 -8.94
CA GLN A 191 -13.11 1.09 -9.38
C GLN A 191 -14.37 1.96 -9.50
N GLN A 192 -15.47 1.40 -10.02
CA GLN A 192 -16.77 2.08 -10.08
C GLN A 192 -17.32 2.40 -8.68
N ALA A 193 -17.20 1.47 -7.72
CA ALA A 193 -17.65 1.69 -6.36
C ALA A 193 -16.82 2.77 -5.63
N LEU A 194 -15.49 2.73 -5.78
CA LEU A 194 -14.59 3.77 -5.26
C LEU A 194 -14.92 5.15 -5.85
N ARG A 195 -15.13 5.21 -7.16
CA ARG A 195 -15.54 6.44 -7.84
C ARG A 195 -16.89 6.95 -7.36
N ALA A 196 -17.89 6.07 -7.26
CA ALA A 196 -19.22 6.43 -6.78
C ALA A 196 -19.17 7.01 -5.36
N SER A 197 -18.31 6.48 -4.50
CA SER A 197 -18.03 7.03 -3.17
C SER A 197 -17.42 8.45 -3.27
N ALA A 198 -16.41 8.64 -4.12
CA ALA A 198 -15.79 9.95 -4.35
C ALA A 198 -16.80 11.00 -4.86
N VAL A 199 -17.68 10.63 -5.80
CA VAL A 199 -18.77 11.48 -6.30
C VAL A 199 -19.77 11.82 -5.20
N LYS A 200 -20.20 10.82 -4.40
CA LYS A 200 -21.12 11.02 -3.26
C LYS A 200 -20.54 12.00 -2.23
N MET A 201 -19.22 12.01 -2.06
CA MET A 201 -18.50 12.93 -1.19
C MET A 201 -18.23 14.31 -1.82
N GLY A 202 -18.67 14.55 -3.05
CA GLY A 202 -18.44 15.81 -3.78
C GLY A 202 -16.97 16.03 -4.14
N LYS A 203 -16.16 14.96 -4.24
CA LYS A 203 -14.75 15.02 -4.63
C LYS A 203 -14.54 14.95 -6.14
N LEU A 204 -15.53 14.43 -6.87
CA LEU A 204 -15.54 14.26 -8.31
C LEU A 204 -16.87 14.69 -8.91
N ASP A 205 -16.84 15.13 -10.15
CA ASP A 205 -18.04 15.40 -10.95
C ASP A 205 -18.68 14.10 -11.45
N LYS A 206 -19.98 14.18 -11.79
CA LYS A 206 -20.76 13.02 -12.25
C LYS A 206 -20.50 12.63 -13.70
N SER A 207 -19.80 13.45 -14.48
CA SER A 207 -19.72 13.35 -15.95
C SER A 207 -19.00 12.11 -16.46
N ASP A 208 -17.97 11.64 -15.75
CA ASP A 208 -17.08 10.62 -16.30
C ASP A 208 -17.54 9.22 -15.87
N GLN A 209 -17.67 8.29 -16.81
CA GLN A 209 -17.96 6.90 -16.48
C GLN A 209 -16.69 6.07 -16.64
N ILE A 210 -16.42 5.21 -15.66
CA ILE A 210 -15.39 4.18 -15.78
C ILE A 210 -16.03 2.95 -16.41
N ASP A 211 -15.53 2.53 -17.56
CA ASP A 211 -15.91 1.28 -18.22
C ASP A 211 -14.77 0.25 -18.18
N GLN A 212 -15.06 -0.99 -18.58
CA GLN A 212 -14.05 -2.06 -18.63
C GLN A 212 -12.93 -1.75 -19.64
N LYS A 213 -13.21 -0.97 -20.70
CA LYS A 213 -12.24 -0.66 -21.75
C LYS A 213 -11.09 0.19 -21.22
N SER A 214 -11.35 1.00 -20.20
CA SER A 214 -10.36 1.77 -19.46
C SER A 214 -9.22 0.92 -18.87
N PHE A 215 -9.42 -0.39 -18.69
CA PHE A 215 -8.53 -1.26 -17.94
C PHE A 215 -7.99 -2.45 -18.75
N VAL A 216 -8.30 -2.55 -20.04
CA VAL A 216 -7.90 -3.69 -20.90
C VAL A 216 -6.38 -3.89 -20.97
N HIS A 217 -5.61 -2.83 -20.76
CA HIS A 217 -4.15 -2.86 -20.78
C HIS A 217 -3.50 -3.02 -19.40
N LEU A 218 -4.30 -3.09 -18.33
CA LEU A 218 -3.76 -3.28 -16.99
C LEU A 218 -3.23 -4.72 -16.81
N PRO A 219 -2.04 -4.89 -16.23
CA PRO A 219 -1.53 -6.21 -15.89
C PRO A 219 -2.48 -6.97 -14.96
N LYS A 220 -2.50 -8.29 -15.12
CA LYS A 220 -3.33 -9.20 -14.32
C LYS A 220 -3.00 -9.07 -12.83
N GLU A 221 -1.71 -9.00 -12.54
CA GLU A 221 -1.14 -8.92 -11.20
C GLU A 221 -1.61 -7.64 -10.50
N GLN A 222 -1.59 -6.50 -11.20
CA GLN A 222 -2.04 -5.23 -10.65
C GLN A 222 -3.53 -5.26 -10.27
N MET A 223 -4.39 -5.82 -11.13
CA MET A 223 -5.81 -5.97 -10.81
C MET A 223 -6.03 -6.87 -9.58
N ALA A 224 -5.27 -7.97 -9.49
CA ALA A 224 -5.34 -8.89 -8.36
C ALA A 224 -4.84 -8.25 -7.06
N GLU A 225 -3.76 -7.46 -7.10
CA GLU A 225 -3.23 -6.73 -5.95
C GLU A 225 -4.23 -5.74 -5.37
N GLU A 226 -4.87 -4.93 -6.21
CA GLU A 226 -5.88 -3.95 -5.75
C GLU A 226 -7.14 -4.64 -5.18
N LEU A 227 -7.59 -5.75 -5.79
CA LEU A 227 -8.67 -6.57 -5.24
C LEU A 227 -8.29 -7.23 -3.90
N MET A 228 -7.02 -7.64 -3.76
CA MET A 228 -6.51 -8.21 -2.52
C MET A 228 -6.51 -7.18 -1.39
N VAL A 229 -6.25 -5.91 -1.67
CA VAL A 229 -6.36 -4.83 -0.68
C VAL A 229 -7.80 -4.70 -0.16
N ASP A 230 -8.81 -4.76 -1.04
CA ASP A 230 -10.21 -4.74 -0.61
C ASP A 230 -10.58 -5.99 0.23
N TYR A 231 -10.13 -7.18 -0.20
CA TYR A 231 -10.32 -8.41 0.57
C TYR A 231 -9.75 -8.31 1.99
N VAL A 232 -8.50 -7.84 2.15
CA VAL A 232 -7.87 -7.68 3.47
C VAL A 232 -8.62 -6.66 4.32
N ARG A 233 -9.06 -5.55 3.72
CA ARG A 233 -9.88 -4.54 4.44
C ARG A 233 -11.17 -5.16 4.96
N VAL A 234 -11.89 -5.93 4.14
CA VAL A 234 -13.13 -6.62 4.52
C VAL A 234 -12.88 -7.65 5.61
N ALA A 235 -11.82 -8.46 5.49
CA ALA A 235 -11.44 -9.43 6.52
C ALA A 235 -11.18 -8.75 7.88
N LEU A 236 -10.56 -7.56 7.86
CA LEU A 236 -10.33 -6.74 9.04
C LEU A 236 -11.60 -6.03 9.56
N GLY A 237 -12.77 -6.29 8.99
CA GLY A 237 -14.08 -5.78 9.43
C GLY A 237 -14.45 -4.42 8.86
N LYS A 238 -13.76 -3.96 7.81
CA LYS A 238 -14.15 -2.73 7.08
C LYS A 238 -15.32 -3.04 6.14
N ARG A 239 -16.05 -1.99 5.76
CA ARG A 239 -17.19 -2.13 4.85
C ARG A 239 -16.69 -2.48 3.44
N PRO A 240 -17.31 -3.47 2.76
CA PRO A 240 -16.95 -3.82 1.39
C PRO A 240 -17.39 -2.73 0.42
N PHE A 241 -16.60 -2.51 -0.64
CA PHE A 241 -17.01 -1.64 -1.76
C PHE A 241 -17.88 -2.39 -2.77
N LEU A 242 -17.59 -3.67 -2.99
CA LEU A 242 -18.42 -4.55 -3.80
C LEU A 242 -19.59 -5.07 -2.96
N SER A 243 -20.80 -4.57 -3.21
CA SER A 243 -22.02 -5.10 -2.59
C SER A 243 -22.70 -6.08 -3.55
N LYS A 244 -22.99 -7.30 -3.06
CA LYS A 244 -23.66 -8.44 -3.74
C LYS A 244 -22.81 -9.57 -4.31
N GLU A 245 -21.60 -9.78 -3.81
CA GLU A 245 -21.13 -11.16 -3.66
C GLU A 245 -20.61 -11.29 -2.23
N PRO A 246 -20.78 -12.46 -1.59
CA PRO A 246 -20.08 -12.69 -0.34
C PRO A 246 -18.59 -12.71 -0.68
N SER A 247 -17.93 -11.55 -0.56
CA SER A 247 -16.48 -11.40 -0.69
C SER A 247 -15.71 -12.22 0.35
N VAL A 248 -16.45 -12.91 1.24
CA VAL A 248 -15.96 -13.94 2.14
C VAL A 248 -16.34 -15.35 1.67
N ALA A 249 -17.50 -15.57 1.03
CA ALA A 249 -17.93 -16.92 0.63
C ALA A 249 -17.49 -17.37 -0.77
N LEU A 250 -16.69 -16.57 -1.48
CA LEU A 250 -15.92 -17.01 -2.66
C LEU A 250 -14.46 -17.34 -2.34
N PHE A 251 -14.03 -17.11 -1.10
CA PHE A 251 -12.64 -17.30 -0.64
C PHE A 251 -12.49 -18.33 0.48
N ILE A 252 -13.59 -18.93 0.92
CA ILE A 252 -13.61 -20.06 1.87
C ILE A 252 -14.13 -21.28 1.10
N PRO A 253 -13.45 -22.44 1.16
CA PRO A 253 -13.92 -23.67 0.52
C PRO A 253 -15.30 -24.13 1.04
#